data_AF-A0A2V8FUI0-F1
#
_entry.id   AF-A0A2V8FUI0-F1
#
_cell.length_a   1.000
_cell.length_b   1.000
_cell.length_c   1.000
_cell.angle_alpha   90.00
_cell.angle_beta   90.00
_cell.angle_gamma   90.00
#
_symmetry.space_group_name_H-M   'P 1'
#
loop_
_entity.id
_entity.type
_entity.pdbx_description
1 polymer ?
#
loop_
_entity_poly.entity_id
_entity_poly.type
_entity_poly.pdbx_seq_one_letter_code
_entity_poly.pdbx_strand_id
1 'polypeptide(L)'
;MAAPARMAAESARFFIARGFLRRRTDDALGYVESLLPMAVGSVDRLEEIPDRLAFLFRFDAAASLARSEVAEVVHETGAREVIAALPDAINGPMLDRDAFRAMASRVKERTGQKGRALFHPIRVAL
;
A
#
# COMPACT_ATOMS: atom_id res chain seq x y z
N MET A 1 14.31 2.63 -22.19
CA MET A 1 13.80 2.13 -20.90
C MET A 1 13.57 0.63 -21.04
N ALA A 2 13.97 -0.20 -20.08
CA ALA A 2 13.65 -1.62 -20.12
C ALA A 2 12.12 -1.80 -19.98
N ALA A 3 11.56 -2.80 -20.67
CA ALA A 3 10.14 -3.14 -20.52
C ALA A 3 9.87 -3.56 -19.06
N PRO A 4 8.75 -3.15 -18.43
CA PRO A 4 8.45 -3.46 -17.03
C PRO A 4 8.59 -4.95 -16.67
N ALA A 5 8.09 -5.85 -17.52
CA ALA A 5 8.27 -7.30 -17.38
C ALA A 5 9.75 -7.75 -17.26
N ARG A 6 10.67 -7.13 -18.02
CA ARG A 6 12.10 -7.44 -17.95
C ARG A 6 12.69 -7.02 -16.60
N MET A 7 12.33 -5.82 -16.14
CA MET A 7 12.77 -5.32 -14.84
C MET A 7 12.22 -6.15 -13.68
N ALA A 8 10.98 -6.65 -13.79
CA ALA A 8 10.41 -7.55 -12.81
C ALA A 8 11.20 -8.87 -12.72
N ALA A 9 11.53 -9.47 -13.87
CA ALA A 9 12.34 -10.69 -13.93
C ALA A 9 13.76 -10.49 -13.36
N GLU A 10 14.41 -9.36 -13.67
CA GLU A 10 15.77 -9.03 -13.20
C GLU A 10 15.81 -8.72 -11.70
N SER A 11 14.80 -8.03 -11.17
CA SER A 11 14.71 -7.66 -9.76
C SER A 11 14.26 -8.81 -8.86
N ALA A 12 13.61 -9.85 -9.41
CA ALA A 12 13.05 -10.98 -8.64
C ALA A 12 14.05 -11.64 -7.67
N ARG A 13 15.34 -11.74 -8.03
CA ARG A 13 16.38 -12.28 -7.11
C ARG A 13 16.50 -11.47 -5.82
N PHE A 14 16.33 -10.15 -5.88
CA PHE A 14 16.49 -9.27 -4.72
C PHE A 14 15.29 -9.35 -3.79
N PHE A 15 14.08 -9.52 -4.34
CA PHE A 15 12.88 -9.83 -3.55
C PHE A 15 12.99 -11.19 -2.85
N ILE A 16 13.53 -12.21 -3.52
CA ILE A 16 13.77 -13.53 -2.92
C ILE A 16 14.79 -13.43 -1.79
N ALA A 17 15.89 -12.71 -2.01
CA ALA A 17 16.93 -12.52 -0.99
C ALA A 17 16.42 -11.86 0.30
N ARG A 18 15.36 -11.03 0.20
CA ARG A 18 14.71 -10.37 1.35
C ARG A 18 13.52 -11.14 1.90
N GLY A 19 13.20 -12.30 1.33
CA GLY A 19 12.07 -13.14 1.74
C GLY A 19 10.69 -12.63 1.30
N PHE A 20 10.63 -11.59 0.46
CA PHE A 20 9.36 -11.04 -0.06
C PHE A 20 8.76 -11.90 -1.18
N LEU A 21 9.61 -12.65 -1.89
CA LEU A 21 9.19 -13.69 -2.82
C LEU A 21 9.77 -15.04 -2.40
N ARG A 22 8.94 -16.09 -2.46
CA ARG A 22 9.41 -17.46 -2.19
C ARG A 22 9.90 -18.16 -3.46
N ARG A 23 9.23 -17.93 -4.59
CA ARG A 23 9.48 -18.55 -5.89
C ARG A 23 9.16 -17.58 -7.02
N ARG A 24 9.75 -17.82 -8.20
CA ARG A 24 9.44 -17.08 -9.43
C ARG A 24 8.34 -17.80 -10.19
N THR A 25 7.09 -17.50 -9.86
CA THR A 25 5.93 -17.90 -10.66
C THR A 25 5.49 -16.73 -11.55
N ASP A 26 4.71 -17.02 -12.59
CA ASP A 26 4.17 -15.96 -13.46
C ASP A 26 3.34 -14.96 -12.66
N ASP A 27 2.51 -15.43 -11.72
CA ASP A 27 1.75 -14.56 -10.81
C ASP A 27 2.65 -13.67 -9.94
N ALA A 28 3.75 -14.21 -9.42
CA ALA A 28 4.68 -13.45 -8.60
C ALA A 28 5.40 -12.37 -9.42
N LEU A 29 5.79 -12.70 -10.65
CA LEU A 29 6.42 -11.74 -11.56
C LEU A 29 5.43 -10.67 -12.03
N GLY A 30 4.19 -11.05 -12.34
CA GLY A 30 3.12 -10.11 -12.67
C GLY A 30 2.79 -9.17 -11.50
N TYR A 31 2.77 -9.69 -10.27
CA TYR A 31 2.62 -8.85 -9.09
C TYR A 31 3.79 -7.87 -8.92
N VAL A 32 5.05 -8.33 -9.00
CA VAL A 32 6.22 -7.43 -8.95
C VAL A 32 6.17 -6.37 -10.03
N GLU A 33 5.84 -6.74 -11.27
CA GLU A 33 5.69 -5.81 -12.39
C GLU A 33 4.68 -4.71 -12.06
N SER A 34 3.54 -5.06 -11.45
CA SER A 34 2.52 -4.09 -11.03
C SER A 34 3.01 -3.09 -9.98
N LEU A 35 4.04 -3.43 -9.19
CA LEU A 35 4.60 -2.58 -8.14
C LEU A 35 5.70 -1.65 -8.65
N LEU A 36 6.36 -1.99 -9.77
CA LEU A 36 7.52 -1.24 -10.29
C LEU A 36 7.27 0.27 -10.48
N PRO A 37 6.10 0.73 -10.97
CA PRO A 37 5.84 2.17 -11.12
C PRO A 37 6.00 2.97 -9.81
N MET A 38 5.86 2.33 -8.64
CA MET A 38 6.01 2.99 -7.34
C MET A 38 7.49 3.17 -6.92
N ALA A 39 8.41 2.41 -7.49
CA ALA A 39 9.81 2.35 -7.06
C ALA A 39 10.81 2.88 -8.08
N VAL A 40 10.58 2.64 -9.39
CA VAL A 40 11.56 2.86 -10.46
C VAL A 40 12.06 4.31 -10.56
N GLY A 41 11.23 5.30 -10.21
CA GLY A 41 11.64 6.71 -10.20
C GLY A 41 12.34 7.17 -8.92
N SER A 42 12.57 6.28 -7.95
CA SER A 42 13.04 6.61 -6.60
C SER A 42 14.22 5.76 -6.12
N VAL A 43 14.85 5.00 -7.01
CA VAL A 43 16.01 4.14 -6.73
C VAL A 43 17.02 4.24 -7.86
N ASP A 44 18.29 4.07 -7.53
CA ASP A 44 19.40 4.09 -8.49
C ASP A 44 19.72 2.68 -9.00
N ARG A 45 19.38 1.64 -8.22
CA ARG A 45 19.70 0.23 -8.52
C ARG A 45 18.51 -0.70 -8.33
N LEU A 46 18.45 -1.76 -9.14
CA LEU A 46 17.40 -2.79 -9.03
C LEU A 46 17.37 -3.48 -7.66
N GLU A 47 18.52 -3.57 -6.98
CA GLU A 47 18.64 -4.19 -5.66
C GLU A 47 18.01 -3.38 -4.52
N GLU A 48 17.73 -2.10 -4.75
CA GLU A 48 17.10 -1.19 -3.79
C GLU A 48 15.56 -1.23 -3.88
N ILE A 49 15.01 -1.70 -5.02
CA ILE A 49 13.56 -1.80 -5.26
C ILE A 49 12.83 -2.51 -4.12
N PRO A 50 13.26 -3.71 -3.66
CA PRO A 50 12.51 -4.40 -2.62
C PRO A 50 12.51 -3.64 -1.29
N ASP A 51 13.63 -2.99 -0.92
CA ASP A 51 13.69 -2.20 0.32
C ASP A 51 12.76 -0.99 0.25
N ARG A 52 12.72 -0.33 -0.90
CA ARG A 52 11.80 0.78 -1.19
C ARG A 52 10.32 0.36 -1.08
N LEU A 53 10.02 -0.89 -1.41
CA LEU A 53 8.67 -1.48 -1.39
C LEU A 53 8.39 -2.33 -0.14
N ALA A 54 9.32 -2.38 0.83
CA ALA A 54 9.23 -3.32 1.93
C ALA A 54 7.99 -3.13 2.83
N PHE A 55 7.40 -1.93 2.82
CA PHE A 55 6.16 -1.63 3.54
C PHE A 55 4.96 -2.45 3.02
N LEU A 56 4.95 -2.86 1.75
CA LEU A 56 3.90 -3.71 1.18
C LEU A 56 3.96 -5.17 1.68
N PHE A 57 5.13 -5.61 2.12
CA PHE A 57 5.38 -7.00 2.53
C PHE A 57 5.45 -7.17 4.05
N ARG A 58 5.60 -6.08 4.79
CA ARG A 58 5.81 -6.09 6.25
C ARG A 58 4.79 -5.18 6.93
N PHE A 59 3.59 -5.72 7.13
CA PHE A 59 2.61 -5.10 8.01
C PHE A 59 2.91 -5.45 9.47
N ASP A 60 3.10 -4.43 10.29
CA ASP A 60 3.21 -4.56 11.75
C ASP A 60 2.43 -3.39 12.38
N ALA A 61 1.25 -3.70 12.91
CA ALA A 61 0.38 -2.70 13.53
C ALA A 61 1.02 -2.07 14.78
N ALA A 62 1.74 -2.85 15.58
CA ALA A 62 2.35 -2.36 16.81
C ALA A 62 3.52 -1.41 16.49
N ALA A 63 4.38 -1.81 15.55
CA ALA A 63 5.47 -0.94 15.08
C ALA A 63 4.94 0.32 14.38
N SER A 64 3.81 0.21 13.66
CA SER A 64 3.17 1.36 13.04
C SER A 64 2.62 2.34 14.06
N LEU A 65 1.93 1.85 15.11
CA LEU A 65 1.41 2.68 16.20
C LEU A 65 2.51 3.32 17.08
N ALA A 66 3.72 2.75 17.09
CA ALA A 66 4.86 3.35 17.79
C ALA A 66 5.40 4.62 17.09
N ARG A 67 5.01 4.88 15.84
CA ARG A 67 5.40 6.07 15.08
C ARG A 67 4.48 7.23 15.45
N SER A 68 5.03 8.36 15.89
CA SER A 68 4.25 9.50 16.39
C SER A 68 3.25 10.02 15.35
N GLU A 69 3.65 10.09 14.08
CA GLU A 69 2.80 10.58 12.99
C GLU A 69 1.61 9.65 12.66
N VAL A 70 1.70 8.37 13.05
CA VAL A 70 0.61 7.40 12.91
C VAL A 70 -0.29 7.45 14.15
N ALA A 71 0.32 7.45 15.34
CA ALA A 71 -0.39 7.55 16.60
C ALA A 71 -1.26 8.82 16.67
N GLU A 72 -0.70 9.97 16.29
CA GLU A 72 -1.42 11.25 16.25
C GLU A 72 -2.70 11.15 15.43
N VAL A 73 -2.63 10.61 14.20
CA VAL A 73 -3.81 10.44 13.34
C VAL A 73 -4.83 9.49 13.97
N VAL A 74 -4.40 8.38 14.57
CA VAL A 74 -5.31 7.41 15.21
C VAL A 74 -6.01 7.99 16.45
N HIS A 75 -5.42 9.01 17.07
CA HIS A 75 -5.99 9.73 18.22
C HIS A 75 -6.86 10.93 17.82
N GLU A 76 -6.88 11.33 16.54
CA GLU A 76 -7.81 12.35 16.05
C GLU A 76 -9.27 11.91 16.20
N THR A 77 -10.15 12.84 16.56
CA THR A 77 -11.59 12.59 16.67
C THR A 77 -12.16 12.07 15.35
N GLY A 78 -12.84 10.93 15.36
CA GLY A 78 -13.44 10.34 14.16
C GLY A 78 -12.52 9.40 13.38
N ALA A 79 -11.22 9.35 13.70
CA ALA A 79 -10.25 8.57 12.94
C ALA A 79 -10.50 7.07 13.07
N ARG A 80 -10.79 6.58 14.28
CA ARG A 80 -11.04 5.16 14.53
C ARG A 80 -12.32 4.69 13.86
N GLU A 81 -13.34 5.54 13.77
CA GLU A 81 -14.59 5.27 13.07
C GLU A 81 -14.34 5.14 11.56
N VAL A 82 -13.50 5.99 10.98
CA VAL A 82 -13.06 5.89 9.57
C VAL A 82 -12.31 4.58 9.33
N ILE A 83 -11.36 4.24 10.20
CA ILE A 83 -10.57 2.99 10.10
C ILE A 83 -11.48 1.76 10.22
N ALA A 84 -12.41 1.76 11.18
CA ALA A 84 -13.34 0.65 11.39
C ALA A 84 -14.36 0.50 10.23
N ALA A 85 -14.68 1.58 9.52
CA ALA A 85 -15.60 1.54 8.39
C ALA A 85 -14.95 1.08 7.06
N LEU A 86 -13.62 1.05 6.98
CA LEU A 86 -12.89 0.69 5.76
C LEU A 86 -13.15 -0.72 5.25
N PRO A 87 -13.08 -1.79 6.07
CA PRO A 87 -13.27 -3.16 5.59
C PRO A 87 -14.59 -3.36 4.85
N ASP A 88 -15.70 -2.82 5.36
CA ASP A 88 -17.00 -2.98 4.68
C ASP A 88 -17.19 -2.04 3.48
N ALA A 89 -16.38 -0.98 3.37
CA ALA A 89 -16.41 -0.07 2.23
C ALA A 89 -15.63 -0.59 1.01
N ILE A 90 -14.66 -1.48 1.26
CA ILE A 90 -13.87 -2.16 0.23
C ILE A 90 -14.74 -3.27 -0.39
N ASN A 91 -15.07 -3.11 -1.66
CA ASN A 91 -15.84 -4.10 -2.42
C ASN A 91 -15.05 -4.48 -3.67
N GLY A 92 -14.38 -5.63 -3.61
CA GLY A 92 -13.52 -6.12 -4.69
C GLY A 92 -12.18 -5.38 -4.81
N PRO A 93 -11.42 -5.66 -5.88
CA PRO A 93 -10.10 -5.08 -6.09
C PRO A 93 -10.16 -3.59 -6.44
N MET A 94 -9.27 -2.80 -5.84
CA MET A 94 -9.18 -1.36 -6.05
C MET A 94 -8.14 -1.04 -7.13
N LEU A 95 -8.52 -1.24 -8.39
CA LEU A 95 -7.60 -1.20 -9.53
C LEU A 95 -7.38 0.19 -10.12
N ASP A 96 -8.25 1.15 -9.78
CA ASP A 96 -8.19 2.51 -10.31
C ASP A 96 -8.63 3.57 -9.29
N ARG A 97 -8.53 4.84 -9.72
CA ARG A 97 -8.87 6.01 -8.90
C ARG A 97 -10.36 6.10 -8.61
N ASP A 98 -11.22 5.61 -9.50
CA ASP A 98 -12.66 5.73 -9.35
C ASP A 98 -13.18 4.69 -8.35
N ALA A 99 -12.63 3.48 -8.36
CA ALA A 99 -12.82 2.47 -7.32
C ALA A 99 -12.39 3.00 -5.95
N PHE A 100 -11.23 3.67 -5.86
CA PHE A 100 -10.79 4.32 -4.61
C PHE A 100 -11.73 5.44 -4.16
N ARG A 101 -12.17 6.30 -5.07
CA ARG A 101 -13.14 7.37 -4.77
C ARG A 101 -14.49 6.83 -4.32
N ALA A 102 -14.95 5.73 -4.91
CA ALA A 102 -16.19 5.07 -4.51
C ALA A 102 -16.08 4.49 -3.09
N MET A 103 -14.97 3.81 -2.77
CA MET A 103 -14.69 3.35 -1.41
C MET A 103 -14.66 4.52 -0.41
N ALA A 104 -13.90 5.57 -0.70
CA ALA A 104 -13.81 6.74 0.18
C ALA A 104 -15.17 7.44 0.38
N SER A 105 -16.01 7.47 -0.66
CA SER A 105 -17.37 8.01 -0.58
C SER A 105 -18.26 7.20 0.37
N ARG A 106 -18.19 5.85 0.32
CA ARG A 106 -18.93 5.00 1.26
C ARG A 106 -18.48 5.20 2.71
N VAL A 107 -17.17 5.33 2.94
CA VAL A 107 -16.64 5.62 4.29
C VAL A 107 -17.12 6.99 4.78
N LYS A 108 -17.09 8.00 3.91
CA LYS A 108 -17.61 9.35 4.20
C LYS A 108 -19.11 9.33 4.53
N GLU A 109 -19.92 8.58 3.79
CA GLU A 109 -21.36 8.45 4.03
C GLU A 109 -21.65 7.81 5.39
N ARG A 110 -20.86 6.80 5.79
CA ARG A 110 -21.03 6.11 7.08
C ARG A 110 -20.56 6.92 8.28
N THR A 111 -19.47 7.68 8.12
CA THR A 111 -18.78 8.33 9.26
C THR A 111 -19.00 9.83 9.36
N GLY A 112 -19.50 10.46 8.29
CA GLY A 112 -19.62 11.90 8.17
C GLY A 112 -18.28 12.65 8.00
N GLN A 113 -17.14 11.96 8.08
CA GLN A 113 -15.81 12.57 8.01
C GLN A 113 -15.46 13.06 6.60
N LYS A 114 -14.73 14.17 6.50
CA LYS A 114 -14.38 14.83 5.22
C LYS A 114 -12.95 15.37 5.23
N GLY A 115 -12.39 15.60 4.04
CA GLY A 115 -11.08 16.21 3.88
C GLY A 115 -9.99 15.42 4.62
N ARG A 116 -9.17 16.11 5.42
CA ARG A 116 -8.08 15.48 6.19
C ARG A 116 -8.58 14.41 7.16
N ALA A 117 -9.69 14.67 7.86
CA ALA A 117 -10.28 13.73 8.82
C ALA A 117 -10.80 12.43 8.17
N LEU A 118 -11.03 12.43 6.84
CA LEU A 118 -11.33 11.22 6.08
C LEU A 118 -10.07 10.55 5.55
N PHE A 119 -9.20 11.30 4.87
CA PHE A 119 -8.10 10.69 4.12
C PHE A 119 -6.86 10.36 4.95
N HIS A 120 -6.62 11.05 6.07
CA HIS A 120 -5.49 10.73 6.95
C HIS A 120 -5.66 9.36 7.62
N PRO A 121 -6.82 9.03 8.24
CA PRO A 121 -7.01 7.71 8.83
C PRO A 121 -7.03 6.60 7.78
N ILE A 122 -7.59 6.85 6.58
CA ILE A 122 -7.51 5.90 5.45
C ILE A 122 -6.06 5.60 5.08
N ARG A 123 -5.22 6.63 4.96
CA ARG A 123 -3.81 6.46 4.64
C ARG A 123 -3.04 5.69 5.71
N VAL A 124 -3.41 5.83 6.98
CA VAL A 124 -2.74 5.13 8.09
C VAL A 124 -3.17 3.67 8.20
N ALA A 125 -4.38 3.34 7.78
CA ALA A 125 -4.90 1.97 7.79
C ALA A 125 -4.37 1.08 6.65
N LEU A 126 -3.82 1.68 5.59
CA LEU A 126 -3.28 1.01 4.40
C LEU A 126 -1.75 1.02 4.41
#